data_AF-A0A2A2JH15-F1
#
_entry.id   AF-A0A2A2JH15-F1
#
_cell.length_a   1.000
_cell.length_b   1.000
_cell.length_c   1.000
_cell.angle_alpha   90.00
_cell.angle_beta   90.00
_cell.angle_gamma   90.00
#
_symmetry.space_group_name_H-M   'P 1'
#
loop_
_entity.id
_entity.type
_entity.pdbx_description
1 polymer ?
#
loop_
_entity_poly.entity_id
_entity_poly.type
_entity_poly.pdbx_seq_one_letter_code
_entity_poly.pdbx_strand_id
1 'polypeptide(L)'
;MRRLTNKNDSLSLQSVASSSSVQAFERQQIENIYDRQRDLTELRAGFTEVQGEHNVQQALLLLHNNANNCFKLINMLQESYNTVAEKKKTAKSAENPFRSNSAKTELNDAEVAHRTKKDFLIFALHELMTAFTSFSDAIGSIQLQDTSKGQITTVIDNFKAYIRDLIDEVSKTSNMQIENVKQHEAEMCSLLDELTEKLKLDANDRLESIMSIK
;
A
#
# COMPACT_ATOMS: atom_id res chain seq x y z
N MET A 1 63.17 -73.67 -35.35
CA MET A 1 62.14 -73.65 -34.29
C MET A 1 61.95 -72.21 -33.82
N ARG A 2 60.76 -71.62 -34.05
CA ARG A 2 60.30 -70.32 -33.52
C ARG A 2 59.28 -70.60 -32.41
N ARG A 3 59.28 -69.81 -31.32
CA ARG A 3 58.21 -69.52 -30.32
C ARG A 3 58.91 -69.01 -29.04
N LEU A 4 58.43 -68.07 -28.23
CA LEU A 4 57.30 -67.14 -28.23
C LEU A 4 57.69 -66.04 -27.21
N THR A 5 57.51 -64.78 -27.57
CA THR A 5 57.56 -63.64 -26.66
C THR A 5 56.29 -63.63 -25.80
N ASN A 6 56.44 -63.64 -24.48
CA ASN A 6 55.32 -63.40 -23.57
C ASN A 6 55.19 -61.88 -23.38
N LYS A 7 54.18 -61.30 -24.02
CA LYS A 7 53.82 -59.88 -23.97
C LYS A 7 52.50 -59.83 -23.21
N ASN A 8 52.52 -59.53 -21.91
CA ASN A 8 51.31 -59.36 -21.11
C ASN A 8 51.63 -58.51 -19.88
N ASP A 9 51.73 -57.19 -20.05
CA ASP A 9 51.77 -56.21 -18.95
C ASP A 9 51.25 -54.83 -19.42
N SER A 10 50.13 -54.78 -20.15
CA SER A 10 49.59 -53.50 -20.68
C SER A 10 48.09 -53.29 -20.48
N LEU A 11 47.40 -54.10 -19.67
CA LEU A 11 45.94 -53.99 -19.51
C LEU A 11 45.46 -53.35 -18.20
N SER A 12 46.34 -53.07 -17.24
CA SER A 12 45.94 -52.60 -15.91
C SER A 12 46.00 -51.07 -15.70
N LEU A 13 46.52 -50.30 -16.66
CA LEU A 13 46.66 -48.84 -16.54
C LEU A 13 45.63 -48.02 -17.33
N GLN A 14 44.91 -48.64 -18.28
CA GLN A 14 43.88 -47.94 -19.06
C GLN A 14 42.52 -47.84 -18.34
N SER A 15 42.19 -48.75 -17.42
CA SER A 15 40.91 -48.69 -16.71
C SER A 15 40.87 -47.62 -15.61
N VAL A 16 42.01 -47.33 -14.96
CA VAL A 16 42.11 -46.36 -13.86
C VAL A 16 42.07 -44.92 -14.38
N ALA A 17 42.74 -44.62 -15.50
CA ALA A 17 42.71 -43.29 -16.13
C ALA A 17 41.29 -42.93 -16.62
N SER A 18 40.58 -43.90 -17.20
CA SER A 18 39.21 -43.77 -17.69
C SER A 18 38.19 -43.57 -16.56
N SER A 19 38.37 -44.25 -15.42
CA SER A 19 37.52 -44.06 -14.24
C SER A 19 37.68 -42.68 -13.61
N SER A 20 38.89 -42.10 -13.63
CA SER A 20 39.14 -40.79 -13.04
C SER A 20 38.57 -39.64 -13.87
N SER A 21 38.59 -39.75 -15.21
CA SER A 21 38.04 -38.74 -16.10
C SER A 21 36.51 -38.73 -16.10
N VAL A 22 35.89 -39.91 -15.99
CA VAL A 22 34.43 -40.04 -15.82
C VAL A 22 33.99 -39.44 -14.48
N GLN A 23 34.69 -39.73 -13.38
CA GLN A 23 34.39 -39.11 -12.08
C GLN A 23 34.60 -37.60 -12.06
N ALA A 24 35.63 -37.08 -12.75
CA ALA A 24 35.85 -35.64 -12.85
C ALA A 24 34.75 -34.94 -13.66
N PHE A 25 34.31 -35.56 -14.76
CA PHE A 25 33.21 -35.07 -15.59
C PHE A 25 31.87 -35.10 -14.84
N GLU A 26 31.58 -36.15 -14.08
CA GLU A 26 30.39 -36.25 -13.23
C GLU A 26 30.39 -35.19 -12.13
N ARG A 27 31.54 -34.96 -11.45
CA ARG A 27 31.67 -33.87 -10.47
C ARG A 27 31.41 -32.50 -11.09
N GLN A 28 31.97 -32.24 -12.27
CA GLN A 28 31.77 -30.99 -12.99
C GLN A 28 30.31 -30.79 -13.44
N GLN A 29 29.62 -31.86 -13.86
CA GLN A 29 28.18 -31.78 -14.18
C GLN A 29 27.34 -31.48 -12.95
N ILE A 30 27.63 -32.13 -11.82
CA ILE A 30 26.93 -31.92 -10.55
C ILE A 30 27.12 -30.47 -10.08
N GLU A 31 28.34 -29.95 -10.12
CA GLU A 31 28.66 -28.56 -9.79
C GLU A 31 27.89 -27.56 -10.68
N ASN A 32 27.87 -27.81 -12.00
CA ASN A 32 27.12 -26.98 -12.96
C ASN A 32 25.59 -27.03 -12.75
N ILE A 33 25.05 -28.15 -12.24
CA ILE A 33 23.64 -28.27 -11.83
C ILE A 33 23.39 -27.45 -10.56
N TYR A 34 24.28 -27.53 -9.56
CA TYR A 34 24.17 -26.73 -8.34
C TYR A 34 24.22 -25.23 -8.62
N ASP A 35 25.15 -24.79 -9.48
CA ASP A 35 25.26 -23.37 -9.88
C ASP A 35 23.97 -22.89 -10.56
N ARG A 36 23.41 -23.65 -11.50
CA ARG A 36 22.12 -23.29 -12.12
C ARG A 36 20.96 -23.26 -11.13
N GLN A 37 20.92 -24.19 -10.18
CA GLN A 37 19.88 -24.19 -9.15
C GLN A 37 19.97 -22.95 -8.26
N ARG A 38 21.19 -22.53 -7.94
CA ARG A 38 21.44 -21.29 -7.20
C ARG A 38 21.01 -20.08 -8.01
N ASP A 39 21.43 -19.94 -9.26
CA ASP A 39 21.06 -18.83 -10.15
C ASP A 39 19.54 -18.72 -10.32
N LEU A 40 18.84 -19.84 -10.50
CA LEU A 40 17.38 -19.88 -10.60
C LEU A 40 16.69 -19.47 -9.29
N THR A 41 17.29 -19.80 -8.14
CA THR A 41 16.78 -19.42 -6.82
C THR A 41 16.93 -17.92 -6.60
N GLU A 42 18.10 -17.36 -6.93
CA GLU A 42 18.37 -15.92 -6.88
C GLU A 42 17.43 -15.15 -7.82
N LEU A 43 17.23 -15.63 -9.06
CA LEU A 43 16.30 -15.02 -10.02
C LEU A 43 14.86 -15.04 -9.50
N ARG A 44 14.40 -16.16 -8.93
CA ARG A 44 13.04 -16.27 -8.37
C ARG A 44 12.84 -15.34 -7.17
N ALA A 45 13.85 -15.20 -6.32
CA ALA A 45 13.82 -14.26 -5.21
C ALA A 45 13.69 -12.81 -5.73
N GLY A 46 14.51 -12.42 -6.70
CA GLY A 46 14.43 -11.09 -7.31
C GLY A 46 13.08 -10.80 -7.98
N PHE A 47 12.48 -11.78 -8.67
CA PHE A 47 11.13 -11.60 -9.25
C PHE A 47 10.06 -11.40 -8.16
N THR A 48 10.16 -12.13 -7.05
CA THR A 48 9.23 -12.00 -5.92
C THR A 48 9.32 -10.63 -5.27
N GLU A 49 10.54 -10.10 -5.11
CA GLU A 49 10.79 -8.77 -4.57
C GLU A 49 10.19 -7.68 -5.45
N VAL A 50 10.47 -7.71 -6.77
CA VAL A 50 9.90 -6.74 -7.73
C VAL A 50 8.36 -6.80 -7.76
N GLN A 51 7.78 -7.98 -7.67
CA GLN A 51 6.34 -8.14 -7.61
C GLN A 51 5.76 -7.55 -6.31
N GLY A 52 6.43 -7.73 -5.17
CA GLY A 52 6.05 -7.13 -3.90
C GLY A 52 6.04 -5.59 -3.97
N GLU A 53 7.11 -5.00 -4.49
CA GLU A 53 7.21 -3.54 -4.69
C GLU A 53 6.08 -3.00 -5.58
N HIS A 54 5.83 -3.68 -6.70
CA HIS A 54 4.75 -3.33 -7.60
C HIS A 54 3.39 -3.36 -6.89
N ASN A 55 3.12 -4.38 -6.08
CA ASN A 55 1.87 -4.49 -5.32
C ASN A 55 1.72 -3.35 -4.30
N VAL A 56 2.80 -2.97 -3.61
CA VAL A 56 2.82 -1.84 -2.68
C VAL A 56 2.52 -0.54 -3.41
N GLN A 57 3.12 -0.29 -4.57
CA GLN A 57 2.86 0.90 -5.38
C GLN A 57 1.40 0.98 -5.86
N GLN A 58 0.83 -0.15 -6.32
CA GLN A 58 -0.58 -0.21 -6.73
C GLN A 58 -1.52 0.06 -5.54
N ALA A 59 -1.23 -0.54 -4.38
CA ALA A 59 -2.03 -0.33 -3.18
C ALA A 59 -1.91 1.12 -2.67
N LEU A 60 -0.73 1.72 -2.73
CA LEU A 60 -0.49 3.12 -2.38
C LEU A 60 -1.26 4.06 -3.32
N LEU A 61 -1.24 3.78 -4.63
CA LEU A 61 -2.02 4.56 -5.61
C LEU A 61 -3.53 4.47 -5.33
N LEU A 62 -4.04 3.28 -5.03
CA LEU A 62 -5.44 3.09 -4.64
C LEU A 62 -5.78 3.91 -3.39
N LEU A 63 -4.89 3.91 -2.40
CA LEU A 63 -5.05 4.64 -1.15
C LEU A 63 -5.09 6.15 -1.40
N HIS A 64 -4.16 6.69 -2.20
CA HIS A 64 -4.18 8.08 -2.65
C HIS A 64 -5.47 8.46 -3.35
N ASN A 65 -5.95 7.63 -4.28
CA ASN A 65 -7.19 7.89 -5.00
C ASN A 65 -8.41 7.96 -4.06
N ASN A 66 -8.51 7.03 -3.12
CA ASN A 66 -9.59 7.02 -2.14
C ASN A 66 -9.51 8.20 -1.16
N ALA A 67 -8.30 8.54 -0.70
CA ALA A 67 -8.08 9.68 0.19
C ALA A 67 -8.47 11.00 -0.51
N ASN A 68 -8.01 11.20 -1.74
CA ASN A 68 -8.37 12.36 -2.55
C ASN A 68 -9.88 12.46 -2.83
N ASN A 69 -10.57 11.33 -2.99
CA ASN A 69 -12.02 11.32 -3.10
C ASN A 69 -12.69 11.77 -1.78
N CYS A 70 -12.21 11.28 -0.64
CA CYS A 70 -12.69 11.72 0.67
C CYS A 70 -12.49 13.22 0.87
N PHE A 71 -11.31 13.76 0.55
CA PHE A 71 -11.02 15.20 0.68
C PHE A 71 -11.96 16.06 -0.18
N LYS A 72 -12.25 15.63 -1.41
CA LYS A 72 -13.27 16.31 -2.25
C LYS A 72 -14.65 16.29 -1.60
N LEU A 73 -15.06 15.14 -1.04
CA LEU A 73 -16.36 15.01 -0.38
C LEU A 73 -16.44 15.81 0.93
N ILE A 74 -15.34 15.91 1.69
CA ILE A 74 -15.24 16.76 2.87
C ILE A 74 -15.48 18.23 2.49
N ASN A 75 -14.83 18.72 1.44
CA ASN A 75 -15.03 20.07 0.94
C ASN A 75 -16.50 20.31 0.53
N MET A 76 -17.12 19.38 -0.20
CA MET A 76 -18.55 19.46 -0.55
C MET A 76 -19.45 19.44 0.69
N LEU A 77 -19.11 18.64 1.70
CA LEU A 77 -19.85 18.57 2.96
C LEU A 77 -19.78 19.92 3.68
N GLN A 78 -18.61 20.55 3.74
CA GLN A 78 -18.41 21.86 4.34
C GLN A 78 -19.23 22.96 3.65
N GLU A 79 -19.20 23.01 2.32
CA GLU A 79 -20.02 23.96 1.56
C GLU A 79 -21.52 23.80 1.87
N SER A 80 -21.98 22.56 1.92
CA SER A 80 -23.38 22.27 2.26
C SER A 80 -23.73 22.61 3.71
N TYR A 81 -22.80 22.41 4.65
CA TYR A 81 -22.99 22.80 6.04
C TYR A 81 -23.16 24.33 6.17
N ASN A 82 -22.32 25.10 5.50
CA ASN A 82 -22.42 26.56 5.47
C ASN A 82 -23.75 27.02 4.83
N THR A 83 -24.17 26.36 3.76
CA THR A 83 -25.45 26.61 3.10
C THR A 83 -26.63 26.40 4.06
N VAL A 84 -26.65 25.28 4.80
CA VAL A 84 -27.68 25.00 5.81
C VAL A 84 -27.65 26.08 6.90
N ALA A 85 -26.47 26.47 7.38
CA ALA A 85 -26.34 27.49 8.41
C ALA A 85 -26.89 28.86 7.96
N GLU A 86 -26.65 29.25 6.71
CA GLU A 86 -27.20 30.48 6.12
C GLU A 86 -28.71 30.41 5.93
N LYS A 87 -29.22 29.33 5.33
CA LYS A 87 -30.67 29.13 5.14
C LYS A 87 -31.41 29.11 6.47
N LYS A 88 -30.80 28.54 7.52
CA LYS A 88 -31.34 28.53 8.88
C LYS A 88 -31.42 29.94 9.49
N LYS A 89 -30.45 30.81 9.21
CA LYS A 89 -30.51 32.23 9.61
C LYS A 89 -31.65 32.95 8.88
N THR A 90 -31.77 32.75 7.57
CA THR A 90 -32.82 33.35 6.73
C THR A 90 -34.23 32.90 7.12
N ALA A 91 -34.42 31.62 7.44
CA ALA A 91 -35.71 31.10 7.88
C ALA A 91 -36.14 31.67 9.24
N LYS A 92 -35.18 31.97 10.14
CA LYS A 92 -35.44 32.60 11.45
C LYS A 92 -35.77 34.09 11.36
N SER A 93 -35.25 34.80 10.36
CA SER A 93 -35.46 36.25 10.17
C SER A 93 -36.65 36.59 9.26
N ALA A 94 -37.35 35.60 8.70
CA ALA A 94 -38.48 35.83 7.82
C ALA A 94 -39.74 36.25 8.59
N GLU A 95 -40.06 37.55 8.57
CA GLU A 95 -41.20 38.15 9.29
C GLU A 95 -42.58 37.89 8.63
N ASN A 96 -42.63 37.70 7.31
CA ASN A 96 -43.89 37.45 6.58
C ASN A 96 -44.15 35.93 6.43
N PRO A 97 -45.37 35.42 6.69
CA PRO A 97 -45.73 34.00 6.54
C PRO A 97 -45.38 33.37 5.18
N PHE A 98 -45.56 34.07 4.06
CA PHE A 98 -45.25 33.53 2.73
C PHE A 98 -43.73 33.40 2.52
N ARG A 99 -42.96 34.40 2.98
CA ARG A 99 -41.50 34.38 2.98
C ARG A 99 -40.95 33.32 3.94
N SER A 100 -41.64 33.10 5.06
CA SER A 100 -41.33 32.06 6.04
C SER A 100 -41.51 30.66 5.45
N ASN A 101 -42.60 30.41 4.71
CA ASN A 101 -42.85 29.11 4.08
C ASN A 101 -41.83 28.79 2.99
N SER A 102 -41.52 29.75 2.10
CA SER A 102 -40.48 29.57 1.09
C SER A 102 -39.10 29.34 1.72
N ALA A 103 -38.71 30.11 2.73
CA ALA A 103 -37.42 29.93 3.42
C ALA A 103 -37.33 28.59 4.18
N LYS A 104 -38.44 28.07 4.72
CA LYS A 104 -38.50 26.74 5.34
C LYS A 104 -38.33 25.62 4.32
N THR A 105 -38.95 25.72 3.15
CA THR A 105 -38.75 24.74 2.06
C THR A 105 -37.28 24.71 1.63
N GLU A 106 -36.68 25.88 1.39
CA GLU A 106 -35.26 25.95 1.00
C GLU A 106 -34.30 25.40 2.08
N LEU A 107 -34.62 25.62 3.36
CA LEU A 107 -33.85 25.03 4.46
C LEU A 107 -33.97 23.50 4.45
N ASN A 108 -35.18 22.97 4.29
CA ASN A 108 -35.41 21.53 4.25
C ASN A 108 -34.66 20.88 3.07
N ASP A 109 -34.69 21.49 1.89
CA ASP A 109 -33.95 21.01 0.73
C ASP A 109 -32.43 21.02 0.96
N ALA A 110 -31.91 22.07 1.62
CA ALA A 110 -30.51 22.15 2.00
C ALA A 110 -30.11 21.07 3.03
N GLU A 111 -30.97 20.81 4.03
CA GLU A 111 -30.74 19.77 5.04
C GLU A 111 -30.75 18.37 4.42
N VAL A 112 -31.66 18.09 3.48
CA VAL A 112 -31.68 16.83 2.71
C VAL A 112 -30.41 16.68 1.89
N ALA A 113 -30.00 17.72 1.15
CA ALA A 113 -28.79 17.68 0.33
C ALA A 113 -27.51 17.52 1.18
N HIS A 114 -27.48 18.13 2.38
CA HIS A 114 -26.39 17.97 3.34
C HIS A 114 -26.31 16.53 3.86
N ARG A 115 -27.44 15.94 4.25
CA ARG A 115 -27.50 14.53 4.69
C ARG A 115 -27.02 13.57 3.60
N THR A 116 -27.43 13.78 2.35
CA THR A 116 -26.96 12.96 1.23
C THR A 116 -25.44 13.01 1.07
N LYS A 117 -24.82 14.20 1.17
CA LYS A 117 -23.35 14.34 1.12
C LYS A 117 -22.67 13.67 2.30
N LYS A 118 -23.28 13.74 3.49
CA LYS A 118 -22.82 13.07 4.70
C LYS A 118 -22.74 11.55 4.50
N ASP A 119 -23.80 10.96 3.96
CA ASP A 119 -23.88 9.53 3.69
C ASP A 119 -22.85 9.10 2.64
N PHE A 120 -22.64 9.90 1.59
CA PHE A 120 -21.59 9.66 0.60
C PHE A 120 -20.18 9.74 1.19
N LEU A 121 -19.90 10.71 2.06
CA LEU A 121 -18.60 10.81 2.72
C LEU A 121 -18.35 9.60 3.62
N ILE A 122 -19.33 9.18 4.42
CA ILE A 122 -19.20 7.98 5.27
C ILE A 122 -18.89 6.75 4.42
N PHE A 123 -19.59 6.57 3.30
CA PHE A 123 -19.30 5.48 2.37
C PHE A 123 -17.86 5.53 1.84
N ALA A 124 -17.40 6.69 1.37
CA ALA A 124 -16.03 6.85 0.88
C ALA A 124 -14.96 6.62 1.97
N LEU A 125 -15.24 7.00 3.22
CA LEU A 125 -14.33 6.73 4.34
C LEU A 125 -14.22 5.23 4.65
N HIS A 126 -15.30 4.46 4.47
CA HIS A 126 -15.24 3.00 4.55
C HIS A 126 -14.45 2.37 3.40
N GLU A 127 -14.58 2.90 2.17
CA GLU A 127 -13.73 2.47 1.05
C GLU A 127 -12.25 2.78 1.32
N LEU A 128 -11.94 3.95 1.87
CA LEU A 128 -10.59 4.30 2.28
C LEU A 128 -10.03 3.36 3.36
N MET A 129 -10.83 3.00 4.37
CA MET A 129 -10.44 2.01 5.37
C MET A 129 -10.15 0.64 4.74
N THR A 130 -10.91 0.27 3.71
CA THR A 130 -10.68 -0.97 2.94
C THR A 130 -9.38 -0.90 2.15
N ALA A 131 -9.10 0.23 1.48
CA ALA A 131 -7.84 0.46 0.78
C ALA A 131 -6.63 0.37 1.73
N PHE A 132 -6.75 0.85 2.97
CA PHE A 132 -5.73 0.68 4.00
C PHE A 132 -5.47 -0.78 4.38
N THR A 133 -6.50 -1.63 4.39
CA THR A 133 -6.32 -3.07 4.61
C THR A 133 -5.48 -3.68 3.49
N SER A 134 -5.86 -3.44 2.24
CA SER A 134 -5.10 -3.92 1.07
C SER A 134 -3.66 -3.40 1.05
N PHE A 135 -3.45 -2.14 1.44
CA PHE A 135 -2.12 -1.57 1.56
C PHE A 135 -1.30 -2.20 2.69
N SER A 136 -1.92 -2.49 3.84
CA SER A 136 -1.24 -3.19 4.95
C SER A 136 -0.78 -4.58 4.52
N ASP A 137 -1.62 -5.31 3.78
CA ASP A 137 -1.29 -6.63 3.24
C ASP A 137 -0.14 -6.56 2.21
N ALA A 138 -0.18 -5.56 1.32
CA ALA A 138 0.89 -5.35 0.34
C ALA A 138 2.22 -5.01 1.03
N ILE A 139 2.22 -4.14 2.03
CA ILE A 139 3.41 -3.81 2.83
C ILE A 139 3.96 -5.03 3.57
N GLY A 140 3.09 -5.91 4.07
CA GLY A 140 3.50 -7.17 4.67
C GLY A 140 4.21 -8.13 3.72
N SER A 141 4.09 -7.92 2.40
CA SER A 141 4.70 -8.77 1.38
C SER A 141 6.11 -8.36 0.96
N ILE A 142 6.60 -7.19 1.39
CA ILE A 142 7.96 -6.70 1.11
C ILE A 142 8.86 -6.74 2.34
N GLN A 143 10.18 -6.81 2.13
CA GLN A 143 11.17 -6.68 3.20
C GLN A 143 11.47 -5.20 3.45
N LEU A 144 10.72 -4.60 4.36
CA LEU A 144 11.06 -3.29 4.93
C LEU A 144 12.20 -3.43 5.94
N GLN A 145 13.00 -2.38 6.09
CA GLN A 145 13.91 -2.29 7.23
C GLN A 145 13.11 -2.19 8.54
N ASP A 146 13.62 -2.75 9.64
CA ASP A 146 12.90 -2.80 10.93
C ASP A 146 12.47 -1.41 11.42
N THR A 147 13.34 -0.40 11.24
CA THR A 147 13.05 1.00 11.56
C THR A 147 11.88 1.52 10.72
N SER A 148 11.93 1.35 9.39
CA SER A 148 10.88 1.78 8.46
C SER A 148 9.56 1.09 8.74
N LYS A 149 9.59 -0.22 9.01
CA LYS A 149 8.41 -1.02 9.33
C LYS A 149 7.64 -0.48 10.53
N GLY A 150 8.34 -0.17 11.63
CA GLY A 150 7.74 0.41 12.83
C GLY A 150 7.12 1.78 12.55
N GLN A 151 7.82 2.64 11.81
CA GLN A 151 7.33 3.97 11.46
C GLN A 151 6.12 3.93 10.52
N ILE A 152 6.17 3.11 9.46
CA ILE A 152 5.07 2.94 8.50
C ILE A 152 3.83 2.39 9.22
N THR A 153 4.00 1.40 10.10
CA THR A 153 2.89 0.85 10.89
C THR A 153 2.24 1.94 11.76
N THR A 154 3.05 2.77 12.40
CA THR A 154 2.57 3.89 13.22
C THR A 154 1.77 4.90 12.40
N VAL A 155 2.26 5.28 11.22
CA VAL A 155 1.54 6.20 10.31
C VAL A 155 0.21 5.59 9.87
N ILE A 156 0.20 4.32 9.49
CA ILE A 156 -1.02 3.59 9.11
C ILE A 156 -2.04 3.58 10.26
N ASP A 157 -1.62 3.26 11.47
CA ASP A 157 -2.52 3.16 12.62
C ASP A 157 -3.10 4.51 13.01
N ASN A 158 -2.29 5.57 13.00
CA ASN A 158 -2.75 6.93 13.22
C ASN A 158 -3.76 7.36 12.15
N PHE A 159 -3.49 7.06 10.89
CA PHE A 159 -4.42 7.38 9.80
C PHE A 159 -5.75 6.65 9.98
N LYS A 160 -5.71 5.34 10.27
CA LYS A 160 -6.91 4.55 10.56
C LYS A 160 -7.69 5.11 11.75
N ALA A 161 -7.02 5.61 12.80
CA ALA A 161 -7.68 6.29 13.91
C ALA A 161 -8.41 7.55 13.44
N TYR A 162 -7.75 8.41 12.66
CA TYR A 162 -8.38 9.62 12.11
C TYR A 162 -9.57 9.34 11.18
N ILE A 163 -9.52 8.27 10.37
CA ILE A 163 -10.69 7.86 9.58
C ILE A 163 -11.87 7.50 10.49
N ARG A 164 -11.63 6.77 11.59
CA ARG A 164 -12.70 6.40 12.53
C ARG A 164 -13.26 7.62 13.23
N ASP A 165 -12.40 8.49 13.73
CA ASP A 165 -12.82 9.73 14.39
C ASP A 165 -13.63 10.62 13.44
N LEU A 166 -13.23 10.69 12.17
CA LEU A 166 -13.96 11.43 11.14
C LEU A 166 -15.32 10.77 10.82
N ILE A 167 -15.39 9.44 10.71
CA ILE A 167 -16.66 8.72 10.56
C ILE A 167 -17.58 9.04 11.75
N ASP A 168 -17.06 9.01 12.97
CA ASP A 168 -17.84 9.29 14.18
C ASP A 168 -18.33 10.75 14.21
N GLU A 169 -17.46 11.71 13.88
CA GLU A 169 -17.82 13.14 13.79
C GLU A 169 -18.90 13.38 12.74
N VAL A 170 -18.73 12.83 11.53
CA VAL A 170 -19.67 12.99 10.42
C VAL A 170 -20.98 12.24 10.71
N SER A 171 -20.94 11.13 11.45
CA SER A 171 -22.15 10.36 11.80
C SER A 171 -23.08 11.06 12.78
N LYS A 172 -22.59 12.06 13.53
CA LYS A 172 -23.42 12.85 14.47
C LYS A 172 -24.65 13.44 13.77
N THR A 173 -25.82 13.24 14.37
CA THR A 173 -27.11 13.77 13.88
C THR A 173 -27.35 15.21 14.32
N SER A 174 -26.65 15.65 15.36
CA SER A 174 -26.67 17.02 15.88
C SER A 174 -25.28 17.38 16.40
N ASN A 175 -24.92 18.65 16.34
CA ASN A 175 -23.67 19.18 16.90
C ASN A 175 -22.39 18.62 16.23
N MET A 176 -22.47 18.29 14.94
CA MET A 176 -21.27 18.05 14.13
C MET A 176 -20.43 19.33 14.09
N GLN A 177 -19.16 19.20 14.44
CA GLN A 177 -18.20 20.29 14.44
C GLN A 177 -17.43 20.28 13.12
N ILE A 178 -17.84 21.14 12.19
CA ILE A 178 -17.20 21.21 10.87
C ILE A 178 -15.70 21.54 10.95
N GLU A 179 -15.25 22.19 12.03
CA GLU A 179 -13.84 22.45 12.26
C GLU A 179 -13.05 21.17 12.58
N ASN A 180 -13.64 20.23 13.32
CA ASN A 180 -13.00 18.93 13.56
C ASN A 180 -12.86 18.14 12.26
N VAL A 181 -13.88 18.21 11.38
CA VAL A 181 -13.84 17.57 10.06
C VAL A 181 -12.65 18.08 9.24
N LYS A 182 -12.41 19.40 9.22
CA LYS A 182 -11.24 20.00 8.55
C LYS A 182 -9.93 19.61 9.19
N GLN A 183 -9.86 19.59 10.53
CA GLN A 183 -8.66 19.16 11.22
C GLN A 183 -8.31 17.73 10.83
N HIS A 184 -9.28 16.82 10.86
CA HIS A 184 -9.08 15.44 10.42
C HIS A 184 -8.65 15.33 8.96
N GLU A 185 -9.22 16.14 8.05
CA GLU A 185 -8.76 16.23 6.65
C GLU A 185 -7.27 16.61 6.58
N ALA A 186 -6.86 17.67 7.27
CA ALA A 186 -5.48 18.16 7.24
C ALA A 186 -4.49 17.12 7.82
N GLU A 187 -4.86 16.47 8.92
CA GLU A 187 -4.05 15.41 9.54
C GLU A 187 -3.94 14.18 8.62
N MET A 188 -5.04 13.77 7.99
CA MET A 188 -5.05 12.67 7.02
C MET A 188 -4.18 13.00 5.80
N CYS A 189 -4.26 14.23 5.26
CA CYS A 189 -3.35 14.69 4.20
C CYS A 189 -1.89 14.58 4.62
N SER A 190 -1.54 15.10 5.80
CA SER A 190 -0.17 15.08 6.31
C SER A 190 0.35 13.65 6.49
N LEU A 191 -0.47 12.74 7.02
CA LEU A 191 -0.09 11.34 7.20
C LEU A 191 0.06 10.60 5.85
N LEU A 192 -0.72 10.98 4.84
CA LEU A 192 -0.57 10.40 3.49
C LEU A 192 0.77 10.77 2.85
N ASP A 193 1.17 12.02 3.01
CA ASP A 193 2.46 12.53 2.54
C ASP A 193 3.60 11.89 3.33
N GLU A 194 3.48 11.82 4.67
CA GLU A 194 4.47 11.15 5.52
C GLU A 194 4.64 9.68 5.15
N LEU A 195 3.54 8.95 4.92
CA LEU A 195 3.58 7.57 4.48
C LEU A 195 4.35 7.42 3.16
N THR A 196 4.07 8.30 2.21
CA THR A 196 4.70 8.29 0.88
C THR A 196 6.20 8.54 0.99
N GLU A 197 6.62 9.51 1.80
CA GLU A 197 8.05 9.81 2.00
C GLU A 197 8.79 8.69 2.72
N LYS A 198 8.19 8.08 3.74
CA LYS A 198 8.81 6.94 4.44
C LYS A 198 9.04 5.73 3.54
N LEU A 199 8.11 5.44 2.64
CA LEU A 199 8.28 4.35 1.66
C LEU A 199 9.39 4.65 0.66
N LYS A 200 9.50 5.89 0.19
CA LYS A 200 10.60 6.32 -0.69
C LYS A 200 11.95 6.22 0.00
N LEU A 201 12.04 6.64 1.26
CA LEU A 201 13.27 6.55 2.05
C LEU A 201 13.70 5.09 2.23
N ASP A 202 12.78 4.21 2.64
CA ASP A 202 13.09 2.78 2.79
C ASP A 202 13.58 2.15 1.47
N ALA A 203 12.92 2.46 0.35
CA ALA A 203 13.33 1.98 -0.96
C ALA A 203 14.73 2.46 -1.34
N ASN A 204 15.06 3.73 -1.04
CA ASN A 204 16.39 4.28 -1.28
C ASN A 204 17.47 3.63 -0.39
N ASP A 205 17.20 3.48 0.91
CA ASP A 205 18.14 2.87 1.86
C ASP A 205 18.45 1.41 1.48
N ARG A 206 17.47 0.69 0.96
CA ARG A 206 17.64 -0.68 0.42
C ARG A 206 18.51 -0.69 -0.83
N LEU A 207 18.29 0.25 -1.77
CA LEU A 207 19.12 0.39 -2.97
C LEU A 207 20.58 0.71 -2.61
N GLU A 208 20.82 1.64 -1.69
CA GLU A 208 22.16 1.99 -1.23
C GLU A 208 22.87 0.82 -0.54
N SER A 209 22.14 0.04 0.26
CA SER A 209 22.67 -1.17 0.90
C SER A 209 23.12 -2.20 -0.13
N ILE A 210 22.38 -2.38 -1.22
CA ILE A 210 22.76 -3.28 -2.32
C ILE A 210 23.98 -2.75 -3.08
N MET A 211 24.05 -1.43 -3.30
CA MET A 211 25.17 -0.80 -4.02
C MET A 211 26.47 -0.80 -3.20
N SER A 212 26.39 -0.70 -1.88
CA SER A 212 27.56 -0.68 -0.98
C SER A 212 28.23 -2.05 -0.79
N ILE A 213 27.58 -3.12 -1.26
CA ILE A 213 28.08 -4.51 -1.18
C ILE A 213 28.83 -4.91 -2.46
N LYS A 214 28.82 -4.08 -3.52
CA LYS A 214 29.57 -4.29 -4.77
C LYS A 214 30.87 -3.51 -4.82
#